data_AF-A0A6I4NYS5-F1
#
_entry.id   AF-A0A6I4NYS5-F1
#
_cell.length_a   1.000
_cell.length_b   1.000
_cell.length_c   1.000
_cell.angle_alpha   90.00
_cell.angle_beta   90.00
_cell.angle_gamma   90.00
#
_symmetry.space_group_name_H-M   'P 1'
#
loop_
_entity.id
_entity.type
_entity.pdbx_description
1 polymer ?
#
loop_
_entity_poly.entity_id
_entity_poly.type
_entity_poly.pdbx_seq_one_letter_code
_entity_poly.pdbx_strand_id
1 'polypeptide(L)'
;MTEHLEEIVKKYSFPKRAINASVEIAEIESYSKLKLPKDYVFFLENYFGIDQFIGFEFIKLWNLEEIIEFNKNYNIIEQLPHTIGIGSNGSGEFIGIKFDQDENIKIILSPFIDLDSKYNIEIGTSFTDFLVRLDNGIDWFP
;
A
#
# COMPACT_ATOMS: atom_id res chain seq x y z
N MET A 1 -16.23 -6.30 2.89
CA MET A 1 -14.84 -5.78 2.81
C MET A 1 -14.00 -6.67 1.90
N THR A 2 -13.83 -7.97 2.20
CA THR A 2 -13.17 -8.92 1.30
C THR A 2 -13.88 -9.05 -0.07
N GLU A 3 -15.22 -9.04 -0.09
CA GLU A 3 -16.00 -9.13 -1.35
C GLU A 3 -15.65 -8.01 -2.35
N HIS A 4 -15.60 -6.75 -1.90
CA HIS A 4 -15.21 -5.63 -2.78
C HIS A 4 -13.76 -5.72 -3.25
N LEU A 5 -12.86 -6.19 -2.38
CA LEU A 5 -11.46 -6.40 -2.78
C LEU A 5 -11.38 -7.48 -3.87
N GLU A 6 -12.09 -8.59 -3.72
CA GLU A 6 -12.15 -9.67 -4.72
C GLU A 6 -12.76 -9.19 -6.04
N GLU A 7 -13.79 -8.36 -6.00
CA GLU A 7 -14.40 -7.73 -7.18
C GLU A 7 -13.38 -6.86 -7.95
N ILE A 8 -12.66 -5.99 -7.24
CA ILE A 8 -11.63 -5.11 -7.84
C ILE A 8 -10.51 -5.94 -8.43
N VAL A 9 -9.95 -6.87 -7.65
CA VAL A 9 -8.85 -7.73 -8.10
C VAL A 9 -9.24 -8.47 -9.38
N LYS A 10 -10.46 -9.00 -9.44
CA LYS A 10 -10.98 -9.67 -10.65
C LYS A 10 -11.15 -8.70 -11.81
N LYS A 11 -11.75 -7.52 -11.58
CA LYS A 11 -11.99 -6.49 -12.60
C LYS A 11 -10.70 -6.04 -13.27
N TYR A 12 -9.66 -5.84 -12.46
CA TYR A 12 -8.36 -5.35 -12.90
C TYR A 12 -7.33 -6.43 -13.19
N SER A 13 -7.73 -7.71 -13.11
CA SER A 13 -6.90 -8.88 -13.44
C SER A 13 -5.56 -8.93 -12.65
N PHE A 14 -5.60 -8.67 -11.35
CA PHE A 14 -4.37 -8.71 -10.55
C PHE A 14 -3.72 -10.11 -10.63
N PRO A 15 -2.40 -10.18 -10.81
CA PRO A 15 -1.68 -11.44 -10.88
C PRO A 15 -1.76 -12.15 -9.53
N LYS A 16 -2.14 -13.43 -9.55
CA LYS A 16 -2.09 -14.28 -8.35
C LYS A 16 -0.65 -14.47 -7.91
N ARG A 17 -0.44 -14.55 -6.60
CA ARG A 17 0.86 -14.88 -6.03
C ARG A 17 1.25 -16.32 -6.38
N ALA A 18 2.50 -16.50 -6.79
CA ALA A 18 3.14 -17.81 -6.86
C ALA A 18 3.74 -18.19 -5.49
N ILE A 19 3.83 -19.50 -5.20
CA ILE A 19 4.15 -20.05 -3.86
C ILE A 19 5.56 -19.71 -3.35
N ASN A 20 6.45 -19.15 -4.19
CA ASN A 20 7.88 -19.04 -3.89
C ASN A 20 8.32 -17.61 -3.52
N ALA A 21 7.68 -16.98 -2.53
CA ALA A 21 8.18 -15.72 -1.98
C ALA A 21 9.39 -15.97 -1.05
N SER A 22 10.40 -15.11 -1.11
CA SER A 22 11.56 -15.18 -0.21
C SER A 22 11.38 -14.37 1.07
N VAL A 23 10.34 -13.55 1.12
CA VAL A 23 9.94 -12.73 2.27
C VAL A 23 8.56 -13.16 2.71
N GLU A 24 8.40 -13.39 4.01
CA GLU A 24 7.10 -13.63 4.65
C GLU A 24 6.49 -12.34 5.21
N ILE A 25 5.17 -12.32 5.37
CA ILE A 25 4.45 -11.20 5.99
C ILE A 25 4.97 -10.92 7.41
N ALA A 26 5.32 -11.96 8.16
CA ALA A 26 5.89 -11.84 9.50
C ALA A 26 7.24 -11.10 9.50
N GLU A 27 8.03 -11.19 8.43
CA GLU A 27 9.29 -10.46 8.30
C GLU A 27 9.04 -8.96 8.08
N ILE A 28 8.01 -8.61 7.30
CA ILE A 28 7.60 -7.21 7.09
C ILE A 28 7.09 -6.59 8.39
N GLU A 29 6.23 -7.31 9.13
CA GLU A 29 5.72 -6.86 10.42
C GLU A 29 6.84 -6.73 11.46
N SER A 30 7.79 -7.66 11.49
CA SER A 30 8.97 -7.61 12.35
C SER A 30 9.88 -6.42 12.01
N TYR A 31 10.12 -6.17 10.72
CA TYR A 31 10.94 -5.06 10.24
C TYR A 31 10.31 -3.70 10.56
N SER A 32 9.02 -3.54 10.30
CA SER A 32 8.31 -2.28 10.51
C SER A 32 7.88 -2.04 11.95
N LYS A 33 7.77 -3.10 12.75
CA LYS A 33 7.13 -3.10 14.08
C LYS A 33 5.66 -2.67 14.03
N LEU A 34 5.01 -2.83 12.88
CA LEU A 34 3.61 -2.49 12.64
C LEU A 34 2.85 -3.77 12.28
N LYS A 35 1.64 -3.94 12.83
CA LYS A 35 0.75 -5.04 12.47
C LYS A 35 0.00 -4.66 11.18
N LEU A 36 0.16 -5.43 10.11
CA LEU A 36 -0.48 -5.09 8.85
C LEU A 36 -2.00 -5.31 8.91
N PRO A 37 -2.81 -4.43 8.28
CA PRO A 37 -4.26 -4.57 8.27
C PRO A 37 -4.69 -5.81 7.49
N LYS A 38 -5.76 -6.46 7.95
CA LYS A 38 -6.19 -7.79 7.45
C LYS A 38 -6.48 -7.83 5.95
N ASP A 39 -7.03 -6.75 5.39
CA ASP A 39 -7.34 -6.68 3.97
C ASP A 39 -6.08 -6.55 3.10
N TYR A 40 -5.07 -5.82 3.57
CA TYR A 40 -3.77 -5.79 2.92
C TYR A 40 -3.00 -7.12 3.06
N VAL A 41 -3.08 -7.76 4.22
CA VAL A 41 -2.53 -9.12 4.42
C VAL A 41 -3.17 -10.10 3.45
N PHE A 42 -4.50 -10.09 3.31
CA PHE A 42 -5.20 -10.92 2.33
C PHE A 42 -4.71 -10.66 0.91
N PHE A 43 -4.52 -9.39 0.53
CA PHE A 43 -3.93 -9.05 -0.78
C PHE A 43 -2.55 -9.67 -0.94
N LEU A 44 -1.67 -9.48 0.05
CA LEU A 44 -0.31 -10.00 0.02
C LEU A 44 -0.27 -11.52 -0.02
N GLU A 45 -1.17 -12.24 0.65
CA GLU A 45 -1.19 -13.70 0.63
C GLU A 45 -1.62 -14.27 -0.74
N ASN A 46 -2.50 -13.56 -1.45
CA ASN A 46 -3.17 -14.10 -2.64
C ASN A 46 -2.68 -13.52 -3.97
N TYR A 47 -2.08 -12.32 -3.96
CA TYR A 47 -1.73 -11.58 -5.17
C TYR A 47 -0.28 -11.07 -5.13
N PHE A 48 0.27 -10.88 -6.32
CA PHE A 48 1.59 -10.28 -6.52
C PHE A 48 1.47 -8.75 -6.65
N GLY A 49 2.62 -8.06 -6.64
CA GLY A 49 2.66 -6.62 -6.93
C GLY A 49 2.08 -6.31 -8.31
N ILE A 50 1.55 -5.10 -8.46
CA ILE A 50 0.95 -4.62 -9.72
C ILE A 50 1.58 -3.30 -10.14
N ASP A 51 1.46 -3.02 -11.43
CA ASP A 51 1.90 -1.79 -12.07
C ASP A 51 0.89 -1.54 -13.20
N GLN A 52 -0.16 -0.75 -12.91
CA GLN A 52 -1.28 -0.54 -13.81
C GLN A 52 -2.19 0.62 -13.37
N PHE A 53 -3.12 0.98 -14.26
CA PHE A 53 -4.21 1.90 -13.92
C PHE A 53 -5.35 1.21 -13.16
N ILE A 54 -5.88 1.91 -12.16
CA ILE A 54 -7.17 1.66 -11.51
C ILE A 54 -7.97 2.95 -11.59
N GLY A 55 -9.16 2.89 -12.19
CA GLY A 55 -9.86 4.09 -12.65
C GLY A 55 -8.99 4.93 -13.59
N PHE A 56 -8.74 6.18 -13.19
CA PHE A 56 -7.88 7.11 -13.93
C PHE A 56 -6.45 7.16 -13.40
N GLU A 57 -6.17 6.50 -12.27
CA GLU A 57 -4.89 6.62 -11.58
C GLU A 57 -3.96 5.46 -11.84
N PHE A 58 -2.70 5.78 -12.11
CA PHE A 58 -1.65 4.78 -12.20
C PHE A 58 -1.12 4.47 -10.80
N ILE A 59 -1.03 3.17 -10.47
CA ILE A 59 -0.42 2.72 -9.24
C ILE A 59 0.59 1.61 -9.49
N LYS A 60 1.64 1.61 -8.68
CA LYS A 60 2.54 0.49 -8.50
C LYS A 60 2.44 -0.03 -7.08
N LEU A 61 1.79 -1.17 -6.85
CA LEU A 61 1.78 -1.84 -5.55
C LEU A 61 2.95 -2.82 -5.48
N TRP A 62 3.70 -2.76 -4.39
CA TRP A 62 4.91 -3.56 -4.19
C TRP A 62 4.58 -5.00 -3.77
N ASN A 63 5.38 -5.95 -4.25
CA ASN A 63 5.39 -7.32 -3.73
C ASN A 63 6.10 -7.42 -2.36
N LEU A 64 6.18 -8.62 -1.76
CA LEU A 64 6.71 -8.78 -0.39
C LEU A 64 8.18 -8.36 -0.30
N GLU A 65 8.98 -8.74 -1.29
CA GLU A 65 10.40 -8.44 -1.39
C GLU A 65 10.63 -6.94 -1.56
N GLU A 66 9.88 -6.32 -2.47
CA GLU A 66 9.93 -4.89 -2.75
C GLU A 66 9.52 -4.04 -1.55
N ILE A 67 8.59 -4.48 -0.70
CA ILE A 67 8.19 -3.73 0.49
C ILE A 67 9.38 -3.50 1.43
N ILE A 68 10.13 -4.55 1.77
CA ILE A 68 11.30 -4.41 2.65
C ILE A 68 12.39 -3.59 1.94
N GLU A 69 12.66 -3.90 0.68
CA GLU A 69 13.70 -3.22 -0.09
C GLU A 69 13.45 -1.71 -0.19
N PHE A 70 12.26 -1.30 -0.62
CA PHE A 70 11.96 0.11 -0.87
C PHE A 70 11.78 0.91 0.42
N ASN A 71 11.21 0.34 1.48
CA ASN A 71 11.16 1.04 2.77
C ASN A 71 12.57 1.32 3.32
N LYS A 72 13.54 0.42 3.08
CA LYS A 72 14.95 0.67 3.42
C LYS A 72 15.59 1.70 2.51
N ASN A 73 15.46 1.53 1.19
CA ASN A 73 16.12 2.40 0.21
C ASN A 73 15.65 3.86 0.30
N TYR A 74 14.37 4.07 0.61
CA TYR A 74 13.78 5.39 0.79
C TYR A 74 13.76 5.86 2.24
N ASN A 75 14.26 5.09 3.22
CA ASN A 75 14.23 5.42 4.65
C ASN A 75 12.82 5.77 5.19
N ILE A 76 11.76 5.21 4.62
CA ILE A 76 10.36 5.58 4.95
C ILE A 76 10.09 5.34 6.43
N ILE A 77 10.39 4.16 6.94
CA ILE A 77 10.11 3.79 8.34
C ILE A 77 11.00 4.55 9.32
N GLU A 78 12.24 4.88 8.92
CA GLU A 78 13.15 5.66 9.78
C GLU A 78 12.64 7.10 9.97
N GLN A 79 12.15 7.73 8.91
CA GLN A 79 11.65 9.10 8.94
C GLN A 79 10.18 9.19 9.38
N LEU A 80 9.38 8.16 9.10
CA LEU A 80 7.96 8.06 9.46
C LEU A 80 7.70 6.74 10.22
N PRO A 81 8.01 6.67 11.53
CA PRO A 81 7.97 5.43 12.32
C PRO A 81 6.63 4.71 12.40
N HIS A 82 5.52 5.43 12.13
CA HIS A 82 4.17 4.89 12.11
C HIS A 82 3.63 4.74 10.69
N THR A 83 4.50 4.59 9.70
CA THR A 83 4.11 4.47 8.29
C THR A 83 4.98 3.43 7.61
N ILE A 84 4.34 2.55 6.85
CA ILE A 84 5.00 1.62 5.95
C ILE A 84 4.59 1.95 4.51
N GLY A 85 5.57 2.10 3.63
CA GLY A 85 5.34 2.23 2.19
C GLY A 85 4.90 0.89 1.59
N ILE A 86 3.90 0.91 0.72
CA ILE A 86 3.32 -0.28 0.08
C ILE A 86 3.26 -0.17 -1.45
N GLY A 87 3.63 0.99 -2.00
CA GLY A 87 3.54 1.26 -3.42
C GLY A 87 3.95 2.68 -3.77
N SER A 88 3.71 3.07 -5.02
CA SER A 88 3.83 4.44 -5.53
C SER A 88 2.76 4.75 -6.56
N ASN A 89 2.61 6.03 -6.90
CA ASN A 89 1.80 6.46 -8.05
C ASN A 89 2.59 6.46 -9.38
N GLY A 90 3.74 5.77 -9.42
CA GLY A 90 4.64 5.77 -10.57
C GLY A 90 5.49 7.03 -10.76
N SER A 91 5.41 8.01 -9.85
CA SER A 91 6.11 9.29 -9.92
C SER A 91 6.83 9.61 -8.59
N GLY A 92 6.73 10.84 -8.10
CA GLY A 92 7.45 11.37 -6.94
C GLY A 92 6.87 11.00 -5.57
N GLU A 93 5.78 10.22 -5.52
CA GLU A 93 5.04 9.92 -4.32
C GLU A 93 4.92 8.41 -4.04
N PHE A 94 5.02 8.04 -2.76
CA PHE A 94 4.72 6.69 -2.29
C PHE A 94 3.30 6.60 -1.74
N ILE A 95 2.73 5.41 -1.88
CA ILE A 95 1.49 5.00 -1.22
C ILE A 95 1.90 4.31 0.08
N GLY A 96 1.35 4.73 1.20
CA GLY A 96 1.69 4.18 2.52
C GLY A 96 0.48 3.84 3.38
N ILE A 97 0.68 2.92 4.31
CA ILE A 97 -0.26 2.65 5.41
C ILE A 97 0.27 3.41 6.63
N LYS A 98 -0.46 4.43 7.06
CA LYS A 98 -0.17 5.21 8.27
C LYS A 98 -1.03 4.73 9.42
N PHE A 99 -0.41 4.50 10.56
CA PHE A 99 -1.04 4.11 11.81
C PHE A 99 -1.13 5.33 12.74
N ASP A 100 -2.27 5.54 13.38
CA ASP A 100 -2.40 6.49 14.48
C ASP A 100 -2.03 5.84 15.83
N GLN A 101 -2.22 6.59 16.92
CA GLN A 101 -1.89 6.13 18.28
C GLN A 101 -2.82 5.01 18.78
N ASP A 102 -4.01 4.88 18.20
CA ASP A 102 -5.02 3.90 18.56
C ASP A 102 -5.03 2.72 17.57
N GLU A 103 -3.97 2.57 16.76
CA GLU A 103 -3.81 1.56 15.70
C GLU A 103 -4.85 1.65 14.58
N ASN A 104 -5.59 2.76 14.46
CA ASN A 104 -6.40 2.98 13.27
C ASN A 104 -5.48 3.31 12.10
N ILE A 105 -5.90 2.89 10.91
CA ILE A 105 -5.11 3.07 9.70
C ILE A 105 -5.72 4.10 8.75
N LYS A 106 -4.84 4.75 8.00
CA LYS A 106 -5.15 5.52 6.80
C LYS A 106 -4.22 5.09 5.68
N ILE A 107 -4.74 5.04 4.45
CA ILE A 107 -3.89 4.96 3.26
C ILE A 107 -3.57 6.38 2.85
N ILE A 108 -2.28 6.65 2.65
CA ILE A 108 -1.77 7.97 2.32
C ILE A 108 -1.01 7.96 1.00
N LEU A 109 -1.00 9.10 0.31
CA LEU A 109 -0.02 9.45 -0.69
C LEU A 109 0.95 10.47 -0.07
N SER A 110 2.25 10.28 -0.22
CA SER A 110 3.25 11.18 0.36
C SER A 110 4.48 11.32 -0.55
N PRO A 111 5.09 12.51 -0.64
CA PRO A 111 6.34 12.71 -1.39
C PRO A 111 7.51 11.88 -0.84
N PHE A 112 8.37 11.36 -1.71
CA PHE A 112 9.62 10.69 -1.32
C PHE A 112 10.71 11.64 -0.80
N ILE A 113 10.69 12.92 -1.23
CA ILE A 113 11.82 13.84 -1.01
C ILE A 113 11.96 14.26 0.46
N ASP A 114 10.84 14.64 1.09
CA ASP A 114 10.86 15.23 2.44
C ASP A 114 10.43 14.25 3.53
N LEU A 115 9.68 13.20 3.19
CA LEU A 115 9.11 12.22 4.12
C LEU A 115 8.48 12.89 5.36
N ASP A 116 7.80 14.02 5.12
CA ASP A 116 7.20 14.83 6.17
C ASP A 116 5.69 14.60 6.19
N SER A 117 5.20 14.14 7.34
CA SER A 117 3.80 13.80 7.54
C SER A 117 2.80 14.93 7.26
N LYS A 118 3.25 16.20 7.23
CA LYS A 118 2.40 17.35 6.90
C LYS A 118 1.97 17.38 5.44
N TYR A 119 2.68 16.69 4.55
CA TYR A 119 2.36 16.58 3.12
C TYR A 119 1.58 15.32 2.77
N ASN A 120 1.21 14.52 3.76
CA ASN A 120 0.42 13.31 3.53
C ASN A 120 -0.98 13.69 3.07
N ILE A 121 -1.43 13.06 1.99
CA ILE A 121 -2.80 13.16 1.50
C ILE A 121 -3.50 11.85 1.84
N GLU A 122 -4.65 11.91 2.50
CA GLU A 122 -5.46 10.72 2.78
C GLU A 122 -6.20 10.27 1.51
N ILE A 123 -5.93 9.04 1.09
CA ILE A 123 -6.46 8.44 -0.14
C ILE A 123 -7.30 7.19 0.15
N GLY A 124 -7.48 6.83 1.43
CA GLY A 124 -8.37 5.75 1.86
C GLY A 124 -8.34 5.52 3.36
N THR A 125 -9.38 4.88 3.90
CA THR A 125 -9.45 4.48 5.32
C THR A 125 -9.12 3.00 5.54
N SER A 126 -8.95 2.24 4.47
CA SER A 126 -8.41 0.88 4.45
C SER A 126 -7.79 0.59 3.09
N PHE A 127 -7.06 -0.51 2.95
CA PHE A 127 -6.50 -0.90 1.65
C PHE A 127 -7.62 -1.15 0.62
N THR A 128 -8.70 -1.78 1.06
CA THR A 128 -9.88 -2.01 0.22
C THR A 128 -10.56 -0.69 -0.17
N ASP A 129 -10.79 0.21 0.79
CA ASP A 129 -11.43 1.52 0.53
C ASP A 129 -10.62 2.35 -0.45
N PHE A 130 -9.28 2.37 -0.30
CA PHE A 130 -8.37 3.01 -1.24
C PHE A 130 -8.61 2.52 -2.68
N LEU A 131 -8.61 1.21 -2.91
CA LEU A 131 -8.85 0.66 -4.25
C LEU A 131 -10.26 0.95 -4.77
N VAL A 132 -11.28 0.92 -3.90
CA VAL A 132 -12.67 1.26 -4.26
C VAL A 132 -12.78 2.73 -4.69
N ARG A 133 -12.07 3.64 -4.03
CA ARG A 133 -12.06 5.06 -4.41
C ARG A 133 -11.47 5.26 -5.79
N LEU A 134 -10.33 4.62 -6.07
CA LEU A 134 -9.72 4.64 -7.41
C LEU A 134 -10.66 4.06 -8.46
N ASP A 135 -11.31 2.93 -8.19
CA ASP A 135 -12.27 2.29 -9.10
C ASP A 135 -13.43 3.23 -9.46
N ASN A 136 -13.88 4.03 -8.50
CA ASN A 136 -14.92 5.04 -8.66
C ASN A 136 -14.42 6.34 -9.33
N GLY A 137 -13.16 6.41 -9.74
CA GLY A 137 -12.57 7.55 -10.43
C GLY A 137 -12.32 8.76 -9.53
N ILE A 138 -12.10 8.54 -8.23
CA ILE A 138 -11.70 9.59 -7.29
C ILE A 138 -10.20 9.84 -7.45
N ASP A 139 -9.84 11.05 -7.85
CA ASP A 139 -8.45 11.53 -7.99
C ASP A 139 -7.74 11.58 -6.62
N TRP A 140 -6.41 11.51 -6.63
CA TRP A 140 -5.58 11.72 -5.45
C TRP A 140 -5.80 13.07 -4.80
N PHE A 141 -6.09 14.09 -5.61
CA PHE A 141 -6.16 15.48 -5.20
C PHE A 141 -7.63 15.96 -5.28
N PRO A 142 -8.35 16.00 -4.15
CA PRO A 142 -9.71 16.53 -4.12
C PRO A 142 -9.77 18.05 -4.38
#